data_AF-E2B7P0-F1
#
_entry.id   AF-E2B7P0-F1
#
_cell.length_a   1.000
_cell.length_b   1.000
_cell.length_c   1.000
_cell.angle_alpha   90.00
_cell.angle_beta   90.00
_cell.angle_gamma   90.00
#
_symmetry.space_group_name_H-M   'P 1'
#
loop_
_entity.id
_entity.type
_entity.pdbx_description
1 polymer ?
#
loop_
_entity_poly.entity_id
_entity_poly.type
_entity_poly.pdbx_seq_one_letter_code
_entity_poly.pdbx_strand_id
1 'polypeptide(L)'
;MLRVVSIIVVSILISEAISHNLESNNEQEKKFEEILQWLQEIQERSGIDKPVTQVRVNFHDNKQDAGENSNRDSLANQKSRRSIVIRRDTRSANKDPPPVDQAVLMARYVVNQADWTSVATISTRKDIQSFPVANVISFSDGPVGSGSGIPYMYITPLDFTAQDLVKDHRASLLMTLAQGSYCKNKQWDPMDPRCARVILTGKIKGLNDKSVEYQRAKRAVFGRHPHLKNMPPDHDFFFVKLKISAIALLDTFGGPKYIDVKDYLYPPVNNITEAVQHFLLKRQASESLKLLEDSEKNFDTDLDVPIYQAHRIT
;
A
#
# COMPACT_ATOMS: atom_id res chain seq x y z
N MET A 1 -34.81 16.49 -8.65
CA MET A 1 -33.85 17.59 -8.39
C MET A 1 -32.85 17.17 -7.31
N LEU A 2 -31.89 16.33 -7.65
CA LEU A 2 -30.75 16.00 -6.80
C LEU A 2 -29.62 15.58 -7.76
N ARG A 3 -28.37 15.98 -7.46
CA ARG A 3 -27.10 15.62 -8.12
C ARG A 3 -26.52 16.67 -9.10
N VAL A 4 -25.97 17.76 -8.56
CA VAL A 4 -24.87 18.54 -9.20
C VAL A 4 -23.70 18.82 -8.23
N VAL A 5 -23.75 18.37 -6.97
CA VAL A 5 -22.77 18.80 -5.95
C VAL A 5 -21.42 18.06 -6.03
N SER A 6 -21.30 16.94 -6.76
CA SER A 6 -20.15 16.05 -6.58
C SER A 6 -18.95 16.27 -7.52
N ILE A 7 -19.02 17.14 -8.54
CA ILE A 7 -17.95 17.23 -9.56
C ILE A 7 -17.10 18.52 -9.43
N ILE A 8 -17.65 19.64 -8.97
CA ILE A 8 -16.88 20.89 -8.76
C ILE A 8 -15.91 20.77 -7.57
N VAL A 9 -16.26 19.95 -6.58
CA VAL A 9 -15.41 19.72 -5.39
C VAL A 9 -14.09 19.03 -5.78
N VAL A 10 -14.09 18.19 -6.82
CA VAL A 10 -12.88 17.45 -7.24
C VAL A 10 -11.88 18.37 -7.95
N SER A 11 -12.33 19.31 -8.79
CA SER A 11 -11.45 20.30 -9.45
C SER A 11 -10.85 21.31 -8.47
N ILE A 12 -11.58 21.66 -7.40
CA ILE A 12 -11.07 22.58 -6.36
C ILE A 12 -10.11 21.84 -5.41
N LEU A 13 -10.42 20.61 -4.99
CA LEU A 13 -9.53 19.83 -4.12
C LEU A 13 -8.23 19.40 -4.80
N ILE A 14 -8.26 19.15 -6.11
CA ILE A 14 -7.06 18.84 -6.90
C ILE A 14 -6.21 20.11 -7.10
N SER A 15 -6.82 21.27 -7.38
CA SER A 15 -6.08 22.55 -7.46
C SER A 15 -5.47 22.98 -6.12
N GLU A 16 -6.17 22.80 -4.99
CA GLU A 16 -5.64 23.12 -3.66
C GLU A 16 -4.55 22.13 -3.21
N ALA A 17 -4.70 20.82 -3.49
CA ALA A 17 -3.69 19.82 -3.15
C ALA A 17 -2.41 19.93 -4.00
N ILE A 18 -2.51 20.44 -5.24
CA ILE A 18 -1.39 20.57 -6.18
C ILE A 18 -0.71 21.94 -6.11
N SER A 19 -1.38 22.99 -5.62
CA SER A 19 -0.76 24.33 -5.44
C SER A 19 0.44 24.36 -4.48
N HIS A 20 0.68 23.28 -3.72
CA HIS A 20 1.84 23.13 -2.85
C HIS A 20 3.11 22.58 -3.52
N ASN A 21 3.11 22.28 -4.82
CA ASN A 21 4.34 21.95 -5.55
C ASN A 21 4.34 22.56 -6.96
N LEU A 22 5.11 23.62 -7.15
CA LEU A 22 5.29 24.31 -8.42
C LEU A 22 6.16 23.46 -9.35
N GLU A 23 5.56 22.57 -10.14
CA GLU A 23 6.16 22.02 -11.36
C GLU A 23 5.59 22.73 -12.60
N SER A 24 6.42 22.94 -13.63
CA SER A 24 6.10 23.80 -14.78
C SER A 24 4.83 23.37 -15.53
N ASN A 25 3.99 24.34 -15.88
CA ASN A 25 2.68 24.18 -16.56
C ASN A 25 2.69 23.19 -17.74
N ASN A 26 3.76 23.13 -18.54
CA ASN A 26 3.82 22.29 -19.74
C ASN A 26 3.82 20.77 -19.43
N GLU A 27 4.41 20.37 -18.30
CA GLU A 27 4.46 18.95 -17.93
C GLU A 27 3.13 18.49 -17.31
N GLN A 28 2.44 19.41 -16.62
CA GLN A 28 1.13 19.17 -16.04
C GLN A 28 0.05 19.04 -17.12
N GLU A 29 0.09 19.90 -18.14
CA GLU A 29 -0.82 19.86 -19.29
C GLU A 29 -0.63 18.57 -20.11
N LYS A 30 0.62 18.14 -20.32
CA LYS A 30 0.92 16.87 -20.98
C LYS A 30 0.43 15.65 -20.16
N LYS A 31 0.60 15.67 -18.83
CA LYS A 31 0.09 14.63 -17.93
C LYS A 31 -1.45 14.57 -17.96
N PHE A 32 -2.10 15.71 -18.08
CA PHE A 32 -3.56 15.80 -18.18
C PHE A 32 -4.09 15.24 -19.49
N GLU A 33 -3.50 15.60 -20.63
CA GLU A 33 -3.87 15.07 -21.94
C GLU A 33 -3.68 13.55 -22.04
N GLU A 34 -2.60 13.01 -21.46
CA GLU A 34 -2.36 11.56 -21.39
C GLU A 34 -3.42 10.82 -20.56
N ILE A 35 -3.94 11.44 -19.49
CA ILE A 35 -5.05 10.89 -18.70
C ILE A 35 -6.34 10.87 -19.52
N LEU A 36 -6.63 11.94 -20.26
CA LEU A 36 -7.82 12.03 -21.11
C LEU A 36 -7.79 10.96 -22.21
N GLN A 37 -6.64 10.77 -22.85
CA GLN A 37 -6.46 9.76 -23.88
C GLN A 37 -6.67 8.34 -23.35
N TRP A 38 -6.12 8.02 -22.17
CA TRP A 38 -6.31 6.72 -21.51
C TRP A 38 -7.76 6.47 -21.08
N LEU A 39 -8.46 7.48 -20.57
CA LEU A 39 -9.88 7.38 -20.24
C LEU A 39 -10.73 7.06 -21.49
N GLN A 40 -10.36 7.63 -22.63
CA GLN A 40 -11.01 7.40 -23.90
C GLN A 40 -10.78 5.96 -24.41
N GLU A 41 -9.58 5.40 -24.26
CA GLU A 41 -9.27 4.00 -24.58
C GLU A 41 -10.04 2.99 -23.71
N ILE A 42 -10.24 3.31 -22.42
CA ILE A 42 -11.06 2.49 -21.53
C ILE A 42 -12.53 2.49 -21.97
N GLN A 43 -13.03 3.65 -22.39
CA GLN A 43 -14.39 3.78 -22.89
C GLN A 43 -14.63 2.92 -24.14
N GLU A 44 -13.67 2.90 -25.07
CA GLU A 44 -13.74 2.07 -26.29
C GLU A 44 -13.67 0.57 -25.99
N ARG A 45 -12.88 0.14 -25.00
CA ARG A 45 -12.79 -1.27 -24.58
C ARG A 45 -14.00 -1.77 -23.80
N SER A 46 -14.76 -0.88 -23.16
CA SER A 46 -15.89 -1.23 -22.29
C SER A 46 -17.26 -1.13 -22.96
N GLY A 47 -17.34 -0.65 -24.22
CA GLY A 47 -18.58 -0.57 -24.98
C GLY A 47 -19.61 0.41 -24.40
N ILE A 48 -19.16 1.50 -23.79
CA ILE A 48 -20.03 2.51 -23.17
C ILE A 48 -20.36 3.63 -24.18
N ASP A 49 -21.57 3.58 -24.74
CA ASP A 49 -22.06 4.34 -25.92
C ASP A 49 -22.35 5.85 -25.75
N LYS A 50 -21.77 6.59 -24.79
CA LYS A 50 -22.03 8.05 -24.67
C LYS A 50 -20.77 8.92 -24.64
N PRO A 51 -20.57 9.80 -25.62
CA PRO A 51 -19.42 10.71 -25.63
C PRO A 51 -19.61 11.81 -24.57
N VAL A 52 -18.56 12.09 -23.80
CA VAL A 52 -18.50 13.20 -22.85
C VAL A 52 -18.19 14.47 -23.65
N THR A 53 -19.20 15.18 -24.15
CA THR A 53 -18.91 16.34 -25.04
C THR A 53 -19.51 17.69 -24.69
N GLN A 54 -20.59 17.88 -23.93
CA GLN A 54 -21.06 19.26 -23.65
C GLN A 54 -21.73 19.47 -22.30
N VAL A 55 -21.19 20.39 -21.49
CA VAL A 55 -21.88 21.06 -20.38
C VAL A 55 -21.87 22.55 -20.68
N ARG A 56 -23.06 23.17 -20.78
CA ARG A 56 -23.23 24.62 -20.99
C ARG A 56 -24.23 25.14 -19.97
N VAL A 57 -23.86 26.15 -19.17
CA VAL A 57 -24.81 26.85 -18.26
C VAL A 57 -24.41 28.33 -18.09
N ASN A 58 -25.41 29.21 -18.13
CA ASN A 58 -25.35 30.67 -17.94
C ASN A 58 -25.42 31.06 -16.46
N PHE A 59 -24.83 32.22 -16.12
CA PHE A 59 -24.77 32.77 -14.76
C PHE A 59 -25.88 33.79 -14.48
N HIS A 60 -26.34 33.80 -13.22
CA HIS A 60 -26.98 34.97 -12.62
C HIS A 60 -26.03 35.55 -11.56
N ASP A 61 -25.52 36.73 -11.88
CA ASP A 61 -24.66 37.53 -11.02
C ASP A 61 -25.52 38.26 -9.99
N ASN A 62 -25.21 38.08 -8.70
CA ASN A 62 -25.66 39.02 -7.67
C ASN A 62 -24.62 40.14 -7.58
N LYS A 63 -24.85 41.20 -8.35
CA LYS A 63 -24.34 42.54 -8.06
C LYS A 63 -25.04 43.08 -6.82
N GLN A 64 -24.29 43.63 -5.89
CA GLN A 64 -24.79 44.75 -5.08
C GLN A 64 -23.76 45.88 -5.09
N ASP A 65 -24.08 46.89 -5.92
CA ASP A 65 -23.57 48.24 -5.83
C ASP A 65 -24.30 49.01 -4.70
N ALA A 66 -23.51 49.78 -3.95
CA ALA A 66 -23.77 51.04 -3.23
C ALA A 66 -25.14 51.38 -2.57
N GLY A 67 -25.10 51.80 -1.30
CA GLY A 67 -26.12 52.69 -0.70
C GLY A 67 -26.11 52.86 0.84
N GLU A 68 -25.61 54.03 1.30
CA GLU A 68 -26.01 54.83 2.48
C GLU A 68 -25.56 54.55 3.95
N ASN A 69 -24.71 55.47 4.43
CA ASN A 69 -24.73 56.26 5.68
C ASN A 69 -25.03 55.63 7.07
N SER A 70 -24.06 55.68 7.98
CA SER A 70 -23.90 56.74 9.00
C SER A 70 -23.04 56.29 10.20
N ASN A 71 -22.63 57.27 11.01
CA ASN A 71 -21.47 57.32 11.89
C ASN A 71 -21.56 56.57 13.24
N ARG A 72 -20.35 56.20 13.71
CA ARG A 72 -19.77 56.35 15.07
C ARG A 72 -19.99 55.32 16.19
N ASP A 73 -18.83 55.03 16.77
CA ASP A 73 -18.49 54.87 18.19
C ASP A 73 -18.50 53.47 18.85
N SER A 74 -17.26 53.05 19.13
CA SER A 74 -16.78 52.45 20.39
C SER A 74 -17.38 51.13 20.86
N LEU A 75 -16.62 50.04 20.72
CA LEU A 75 -16.05 49.30 21.84
C LEU A 75 -15.13 48.19 21.29
N ALA A 76 -13.84 48.31 21.56
CA ALA A 76 -12.88 47.25 21.32
C ALA A 76 -13.23 46.05 22.22
N ASN A 77 -13.70 44.95 21.64
CA ASN A 77 -13.89 43.71 22.39
C ASN A 77 -13.35 42.51 21.61
N GLN A 78 -12.21 42.01 22.10
CA GLN A 78 -11.90 40.60 22.22
C GLN A 78 -12.05 39.73 20.96
N LYS A 79 -11.12 39.89 20.00
CA LYS A 79 -10.81 38.84 19.02
C LYS A 79 -10.13 37.66 19.72
N SER A 80 -10.94 36.76 20.29
CA SER A 80 -10.55 35.40 20.61
C SER A 80 -10.04 34.72 19.33
N ARG A 81 -8.71 34.70 19.15
CA ARG A 81 -8.03 33.86 18.17
C ARG A 81 -8.28 32.39 18.54
N ARG A 82 -9.36 31.79 18.03
CA ARG A 82 -9.46 30.33 17.93
C ARG A 82 -8.52 29.91 16.81
N SER A 83 -7.29 29.55 17.16
CA SER A 83 -6.45 28.72 16.32
C SER A 83 -7.20 27.41 16.07
N ILE A 84 -7.68 27.23 14.85
CA ILE A 84 -8.16 25.94 14.39
C ILE A 84 -6.92 25.06 14.30
N VAL A 85 -6.64 24.31 15.36
CA VAL A 85 -5.70 23.20 15.33
C VAL A 85 -6.39 22.13 14.48
N ILE A 86 -6.08 22.10 13.19
CA ILE A 86 -6.43 20.95 12.34
C ILE A 86 -5.56 19.78 12.83
N ARG A 87 -6.09 19.02 13.79
CA ARG A 87 -5.60 17.68 14.07
C ARG A 87 -5.85 16.87 12.80
N ARG A 88 -4.80 16.59 12.03
CA ARG A 88 -4.84 15.49 11.04
C ARG A 88 -5.13 14.23 11.83
N ASP A 89 -6.38 13.81 11.84
CA ASP A 89 -6.74 12.50 12.32
C ASP A 89 -6.20 11.48 11.32
N THR A 90 -5.04 10.90 11.61
CA THR A 90 -4.40 9.85 10.82
C THR A 90 -5.07 8.49 11.01
N ARG A 91 -6.29 8.43 11.56
CA ARG A 91 -7.03 7.19 11.83
C ARG A 91 -8.38 7.13 11.14
N SER A 92 -8.37 7.02 9.81
CA SER A 92 -9.52 6.41 9.13
C SER A 92 -9.09 5.71 7.84
N ALA A 93 -8.13 4.80 7.95
CA ALA A 93 -8.10 3.66 7.04
C ALA A 93 -9.37 2.83 7.32
N ASN A 94 -10.04 2.36 6.27
CA ASN A 94 -11.32 1.65 6.33
C ASN A 94 -11.31 0.60 7.48
N LYS A 95 -12.11 0.81 8.52
CA LYS A 95 -12.04 0.02 9.76
C LYS A 95 -12.47 -1.43 9.56
N ASP A 96 -13.32 -1.68 8.57
CA ASP A 96 -13.84 -2.99 8.25
C ASP A 96 -13.17 -3.55 6.99
N PRO A 97 -12.95 -4.88 6.93
CA PRO A 97 -12.41 -5.53 5.75
C PRO A 97 -13.38 -5.44 4.56
N PRO A 98 -12.87 -5.56 3.32
CA PRO A 98 -13.70 -5.60 2.12
C PRO A 98 -14.75 -6.72 2.16
N PRO A 99 -15.82 -6.60 1.36
CA PRO A 99 -16.76 -7.70 1.13
C PRO A 99 -16.09 -8.99 0.65
N VAL A 100 -16.67 -10.14 1.01
CA VAL A 100 -16.12 -11.48 0.72
C VAL A 100 -16.08 -11.80 -0.78
N ASP A 101 -16.95 -11.20 -1.59
CA ASP A 101 -16.92 -11.29 -3.05
C ASP A 101 -15.75 -10.50 -3.68
N GLN A 102 -15.06 -9.68 -2.90
CA GLN A 102 -13.87 -8.91 -3.30
C GLN A 102 -12.57 -9.54 -2.79
N ALA A 103 -12.35 -10.82 -3.13
CA ALA A 103 -11.23 -11.62 -2.62
C ALA A 103 -9.84 -10.96 -2.79
N VAL A 104 -9.60 -10.32 -3.94
CA VAL A 104 -8.35 -9.59 -4.22
C VAL A 104 -8.13 -8.46 -3.20
N LEU A 105 -9.16 -7.65 -2.95
CA LEU A 105 -9.10 -6.53 -2.03
C LEU A 105 -9.01 -7.03 -0.58
N MET A 106 -9.70 -8.12 -0.22
CA MET A 106 -9.58 -8.76 1.08
C MET A 106 -8.14 -9.20 1.34
N ALA A 107 -7.50 -9.91 0.40
CA ALA A 107 -6.11 -10.33 0.55
C ALA A 107 -5.17 -9.14 0.76
N ARG A 108 -5.31 -8.08 -0.05
CA ARG A 108 -4.55 -6.83 0.11
C ARG A 108 -4.79 -6.15 1.45
N TYR A 109 -6.04 -6.16 1.91
CA TYR A 109 -6.41 -5.63 3.21
C TYR A 109 -5.73 -6.40 4.34
N VAL A 110 -5.82 -7.75 4.36
CA VAL A 110 -5.16 -8.57 5.40
C VAL A 110 -3.65 -8.31 5.46
N VAL A 111 -2.98 -8.26 4.29
CA VAL A 111 -1.54 -7.96 4.23
C VAL A 111 -1.24 -6.57 4.77
N ASN A 112 -1.99 -5.55 4.37
CA ASN A 112 -1.74 -4.19 4.80
C ASN A 112 -2.11 -3.92 6.27
N GLN A 113 -3.06 -4.66 6.86
CA GLN A 113 -3.39 -4.51 8.28
C GLN A 113 -2.36 -5.18 9.19
N ALA A 114 -1.61 -6.17 8.71
CA ALA A 114 -0.64 -6.91 9.52
C ALA A 114 0.69 -6.15 9.70
N ASP A 115 1.18 -6.08 10.93
CA ASP A 115 2.50 -5.50 11.27
C ASP A 115 3.63 -6.54 11.24
N TRP A 116 3.29 -7.81 11.39
CA TRP A 116 4.23 -8.93 11.40
C TRP A 116 3.65 -10.11 10.61
N THR A 117 4.50 -11.06 10.24
CA THR A 117 4.09 -12.25 9.50
C THR A 117 4.79 -13.48 10.05
N SER A 118 4.12 -14.64 9.97
CA SER A 118 4.77 -15.92 10.16
C SER A 118 5.47 -16.30 8.85
N VAL A 119 6.79 -16.41 8.87
CA VAL A 119 7.61 -16.84 7.74
C VAL A 119 7.91 -18.32 7.88
N ALA A 120 7.47 -19.12 6.92
CA ALA A 120 7.84 -20.53 6.80
C ALA A 120 9.05 -20.69 5.87
N THR A 121 10.14 -21.28 6.36
CA THR A 121 11.37 -21.62 5.63
C THR A 121 11.72 -23.10 5.78
N ILE A 122 12.74 -23.56 5.05
CA ILE A 122 13.28 -24.91 5.16
C ILE A 122 14.56 -24.86 5.99
N SER A 123 14.58 -25.55 7.13
CA SER A 123 15.67 -25.41 8.07
C SER A 123 17.00 -25.94 7.57
N THR A 124 18.05 -25.16 7.82
CA THR A 124 19.45 -25.50 7.59
C THR A 124 20.17 -25.92 8.87
N ARG A 125 19.50 -25.88 10.02
CA ARG A 125 20.06 -26.28 11.30
C ARG A 125 20.37 -27.78 11.32
N LYS A 126 21.51 -28.16 11.89
CA LYS A 126 22.00 -29.55 11.92
C LYS A 126 21.05 -30.54 12.61
N ASP A 127 20.29 -30.09 13.60
CA ASP A 127 19.40 -30.93 14.39
C ASP A 127 18.02 -31.17 13.77
N ILE A 128 17.61 -30.32 12.82
CA ILE A 128 16.30 -30.37 12.16
C ILE A 128 16.40 -30.07 10.65
N GLN A 129 17.49 -30.51 10.02
CA GLN A 129 17.75 -30.20 8.62
C GLN A 129 16.57 -30.63 7.73
N SER A 130 16.15 -29.74 6.83
CA SER A 130 15.03 -29.91 5.91
C SER A 130 13.64 -29.92 6.54
N PHE A 131 13.49 -29.69 7.85
CA PHE A 131 12.18 -29.51 8.47
C PHE A 131 11.61 -28.14 8.10
N PRO A 132 10.28 -28.01 7.93
CA PRO A 132 9.66 -26.70 7.86
C PRO A 132 9.79 -26.00 9.22
N VAL A 133 10.21 -24.74 9.20
CA VAL A 133 10.29 -23.90 10.40
C VAL A 133 9.44 -22.67 10.18
N ALA A 134 8.70 -22.27 11.22
CA ALA A 134 7.97 -21.02 11.25
C ALA A 134 8.66 -20.04 12.20
N ASN A 135 8.92 -18.82 11.73
CA ASN A 135 9.47 -17.72 12.51
C ASN A 135 8.59 -16.47 12.40
N VAL A 136 8.71 -15.53 13.34
CA VAL A 136 7.98 -14.26 13.31
C VAL A 136 8.90 -13.15 12.80
N ILE A 137 8.48 -12.43 11.76
CA ILE A 137 9.24 -11.30 11.21
C ILE A 137 8.33 -10.08 11.07
N SER A 138 8.81 -8.92 11.53
CA SER A 138 8.17 -7.64 11.26
C SER A 138 8.26 -7.30 9.78
N PHE A 139 7.14 -6.88 9.18
CA PHE A 139 7.11 -6.54 7.76
C PHE A 139 6.23 -5.32 7.48
N SER A 140 6.30 -4.82 6.25
CA SER A 140 5.44 -3.76 5.75
C SER A 140 5.25 -3.89 4.26
N ASP A 141 4.03 -3.65 3.77
CA ASP A 141 3.78 -3.39 2.35
C ASP A 141 3.62 -1.88 2.03
N GLY A 142 3.69 -1.02 3.05
CA GLY A 142 3.46 0.42 2.96
C GLY A 142 2.63 0.97 4.14
N PRO A 143 2.23 2.24 4.08
CA PRO A 143 1.33 2.84 5.07
C PRO A 143 -0.01 2.10 5.15
N VAL A 144 -0.63 2.08 6.33
CA VAL A 144 -1.97 1.50 6.51
C VAL A 144 -2.98 2.24 5.63
N GLY A 145 -3.79 1.50 4.87
CA GLY A 145 -4.73 2.00 3.87
C GLY A 145 -4.13 2.28 2.49
N SER A 146 -2.81 2.26 2.34
CA SER A 146 -2.12 2.56 1.07
C SER A 146 -0.91 1.64 0.83
N GLY A 147 -1.06 0.38 1.20
CA GLY A 147 -0.06 -0.66 1.00
C GLY A 147 0.06 -1.10 -0.45
N SER A 148 1.28 -1.42 -0.89
CA SER A 148 1.57 -1.91 -2.23
C SER A 148 1.18 -3.38 -2.46
N GLY A 149 0.93 -4.14 -1.40
CA GLY A 149 0.78 -5.59 -1.42
C GLY A 149 2.09 -6.37 -1.45
N ILE A 150 3.25 -5.73 -1.64
CA ILE A 150 4.56 -6.38 -1.66
C ILE A 150 5.14 -6.40 -0.23
N PRO A 151 5.36 -7.57 0.39
CA PRO A 151 5.94 -7.65 1.72
C PRO A 151 7.43 -7.31 1.69
N TYR A 152 7.81 -6.23 2.36
CA TYR A 152 9.19 -5.86 2.66
C TYR A 152 9.52 -6.18 4.12
N MET A 153 10.69 -6.75 4.36
CA MET A 153 11.19 -7.10 5.69
C MET A 153 12.61 -6.55 5.89
N TYR A 154 13.01 -6.36 7.13
CA TYR A 154 14.36 -5.94 7.51
C TYR A 154 14.92 -6.98 8.47
N ILE A 155 15.83 -7.82 7.96
CA ILE A 155 16.31 -9.02 8.64
C ILE A 155 17.83 -8.97 8.80
N THR A 156 18.38 -9.83 9.65
CA THR A 156 19.81 -9.95 9.94
C THR A 156 20.28 -11.37 9.60
N PRO A 157 21.53 -11.58 9.12
CA PRO A 157 22.10 -12.92 8.95
C PRO A 157 22.15 -13.74 10.25
N LEU A 158 21.98 -13.09 11.41
CA LEU A 158 21.91 -13.76 12.72
C LEU A 158 20.60 -14.52 12.95
N ASP A 159 19.52 -14.16 12.25
CA ASP A 159 18.20 -14.77 12.41
C ASP A 159 18.08 -16.11 11.66
N PHE A 160 17.28 -17.04 12.19
CA PHE A 160 17.06 -18.37 11.59
C PHE A 160 16.55 -18.27 10.15
N THR A 161 15.68 -17.30 9.86
CA THR A 161 15.11 -17.09 8.52
C THR A 161 16.21 -16.75 7.53
N ALA A 162 17.13 -15.84 7.86
CA ALA A 162 18.19 -15.44 6.95
C ALA A 162 19.17 -16.59 6.69
N GLN A 163 19.51 -17.36 7.73
CA GLN A 163 20.37 -18.54 7.61
C GLN A 163 19.75 -19.60 6.69
N ASP A 164 18.45 -19.87 6.83
CA ASP A 164 17.73 -20.80 5.95
C ASP A 164 17.70 -20.29 4.50
N LEU A 165 17.43 -19.00 4.33
CA LEU A 165 17.33 -18.37 3.01
C LEU A 165 18.64 -18.42 2.22
N VAL A 166 19.82 -18.40 2.88
CA VAL A 166 21.12 -18.58 2.20
C VAL A 166 21.18 -19.88 1.37
N LYS A 167 20.45 -20.93 1.80
CA LYS A 167 20.46 -22.23 1.12
C LYS A 167 19.21 -22.47 0.28
N ASP A 168 18.06 -21.99 0.72
CA ASP A 168 16.81 -22.14 0.00
C ASP A 168 15.96 -20.88 0.13
N HIS A 169 15.88 -20.12 -0.96
CA HIS A 169 15.13 -18.87 -1.00
C HIS A 169 13.60 -19.04 -0.93
N ARG A 170 13.07 -20.28 -0.95
CA ARG A 170 11.62 -20.52 -0.91
C ARG A 170 11.05 -20.20 0.48
N ALA A 171 9.95 -19.46 0.49
CA ALA A 171 9.24 -19.15 1.72
C ALA A 171 7.73 -18.96 1.50
N SER A 172 6.97 -19.14 2.58
CA SER A 172 5.56 -18.77 2.66
C SER A 172 5.32 -17.84 3.84
N LEU A 173 4.58 -16.76 3.60
CA LEU A 173 4.18 -15.78 4.60
C LEU A 173 2.71 -15.98 4.94
N LEU A 174 2.38 -16.08 6.23
CA LEU A 174 1.00 -16.12 6.71
C LEU A 174 0.66 -14.88 7.52
N MET A 175 -0.41 -14.20 7.13
CA MET A 175 -1.01 -13.06 7.84
C MET A 175 -2.50 -13.32 8.07
N THR A 176 -3.05 -12.75 9.14
CA THR A 176 -4.45 -12.95 9.51
C THR A 176 -5.00 -11.75 10.28
N LEU A 177 -6.30 -11.50 10.13
CA LEU A 177 -7.02 -10.51 10.93
C LEU A 177 -7.04 -10.84 12.43
N ALA A 178 -6.67 -12.07 12.83
CA ALA A 178 -6.48 -12.43 14.25
C ALA A 178 -5.27 -11.72 14.89
N GLN A 179 -4.36 -11.16 14.09
CA GLN A 179 -3.23 -10.37 14.60
C GLN A 179 -3.68 -9.01 15.14
N GLY A 180 -4.81 -8.50 14.65
CA GLY A 180 -5.46 -7.29 15.12
C GLY A 180 -6.61 -7.57 16.09
N SER A 181 -7.46 -6.56 16.32
CA SER A 181 -8.65 -6.69 17.17
C SER A 181 -9.89 -7.17 16.42
N TYR A 182 -9.85 -7.26 15.09
CA TYR A 182 -11.04 -7.52 14.25
C TYR A 182 -11.76 -8.82 14.64
N CYS A 183 -11.06 -9.97 14.60
CA CYS A 183 -11.68 -11.26 14.90
C CYS A 183 -12.13 -11.35 16.36
N LYS A 184 -11.33 -10.79 17.29
CA LYS A 184 -11.69 -10.71 18.70
C LYS A 184 -12.98 -9.91 18.93
N ASN A 185 -13.13 -8.76 18.27
CA ASN A 185 -14.33 -7.92 18.37
C ASN A 185 -15.56 -8.60 17.78
N LYS A 186 -15.38 -9.48 16.78
CA LYS A 186 -16.44 -10.32 16.21
C LYS A 186 -16.72 -11.59 17.02
N GLN A 187 -15.95 -11.85 18.08
CA GLN A 187 -15.99 -13.09 18.87
C GLN A 187 -15.78 -14.34 17.99
N TRP A 188 -14.92 -14.22 16.99
CA TRP A 188 -14.52 -15.32 16.14
C TRP A 188 -13.24 -15.94 16.66
N ASP A 189 -13.24 -17.26 16.77
CA ASP A 189 -12.01 -18.02 16.96
C ASP A 189 -11.04 -17.74 15.79
N PRO A 190 -9.72 -17.67 16.00
CA PRO A 190 -8.77 -17.47 14.91
C PRO A 190 -8.83 -18.51 13.78
N MET A 191 -9.41 -19.69 14.03
CA MET A 191 -9.64 -20.73 13.02
C MET A 191 -10.96 -20.55 12.24
N ASP A 192 -11.89 -19.72 12.74
CA ASP A 192 -13.12 -19.38 12.01
C ASP A 192 -12.74 -18.75 10.66
N PRO A 193 -13.22 -19.28 9.52
CA PRO A 193 -12.76 -18.81 8.22
C PRO A 193 -13.13 -17.36 7.91
N ARG A 194 -14.08 -16.77 8.64
CA ARG A 194 -14.42 -15.34 8.54
C ARG A 194 -13.34 -14.46 9.22
N CYS A 195 -12.54 -15.03 10.12
CA CYS A 195 -11.30 -14.43 10.57
C CYS A 195 -10.24 -14.57 9.47
N ALA A 196 -10.32 -13.67 8.48
CA ALA A 196 -9.61 -13.86 7.22
C ALA A 196 -8.10 -14.03 7.41
N ARG A 197 -7.51 -14.94 6.62
CA ARG A 197 -6.07 -15.19 6.57
C ARG A 197 -5.60 -15.38 5.13
N VAL A 198 -4.40 -14.90 4.86
CA VAL A 198 -3.75 -14.97 3.55
C VAL A 198 -2.38 -15.62 3.67
N ILE A 199 -2.08 -16.51 2.73
CA ILE A 199 -0.77 -17.14 2.56
C ILE A 199 -0.19 -16.63 1.24
N LEU A 200 0.95 -15.95 1.33
CA LEU A 200 1.74 -15.53 0.17
C LEU A 200 2.95 -16.47 0.05
N THR A 201 3.04 -17.23 -1.03
CA THR A 201 4.13 -18.19 -1.26
C THR A 201 5.00 -17.71 -2.41
N GLY A 202 6.32 -17.85 -2.29
CA GLY A 202 7.25 -17.44 -3.33
C GLY A 202 8.71 -17.60 -2.92
N LYS A 203 9.55 -16.65 -3.35
CA LYS A 203 10.97 -16.60 -2.97
C LYS A 203 11.32 -15.26 -2.32
N ILE A 204 12.06 -15.27 -1.22
CA ILE A 204 12.58 -14.07 -0.59
C ILE A 204 13.91 -13.67 -1.22
N LYS A 205 14.11 -12.37 -1.45
CA LYS A 205 15.34 -11.82 -2.06
C LYS A 205 15.81 -10.57 -1.34
N GLY A 206 17.14 -10.45 -1.22
CA GLY A 206 17.81 -9.22 -0.79
C GLY A 206 17.60 -8.07 -1.77
N LEU A 207 17.54 -6.85 -1.25
CA LEU A 207 17.45 -5.63 -2.04
C LEU A 207 18.82 -4.96 -2.14
N ASN A 208 19.17 -4.52 -3.34
CA ASN A 208 20.35 -3.70 -3.58
C ASN A 208 20.14 -2.30 -2.99
N ASP A 209 21.05 -1.85 -2.13
CA ASP A 209 21.00 -0.58 -1.38
C ASP A 209 20.93 0.68 -2.26
N LYS A 210 21.42 0.60 -3.50
CA LYS A 210 21.38 1.67 -4.50
C LYS A 210 20.08 1.71 -5.29
N SER A 211 19.19 0.72 -5.13
CA SER A 211 17.95 0.65 -5.91
C SER A 211 16.86 1.59 -5.38
N VAL A 212 15.98 2.05 -6.29
CA VAL A 212 14.76 2.78 -5.92
C VAL A 212 13.85 1.92 -5.04
N GLU A 213 13.84 0.60 -5.27
CA GLU A 213 13.05 -0.33 -4.48
C GLU A 213 13.55 -0.43 -3.03
N TYR A 214 14.86 -0.38 -2.79
CA TYR A 214 15.41 -0.32 -1.44
C TYR A 214 14.89 0.91 -0.67
N GLN A 215 14.85 2.09 -1.30
CA GLN A 215 14.30 3.29 -0.66
C GLN A 215 12.79 3.17 -0.40
N ARG A 216 12.05 2.42 -1.23
CA ARG A 216 10.64 2.09 -0.98
C ARG A 216 10.50 1.15 0.21
N ALA A 217 11.27 0.06 0.25
CA ALA A 217 11.29 -0.90 1.35
C ALA A 217 11.65 -0.23 2.68
N LYS A 218 12.71 0.59 2.69
CA LYS A 218 13.15 1.36 3.86
C LYS A 218 12.05 2.27 4.39
N ARG A 219 11.38 3.03 3.51
CA ARG A 219 10.25 3.89 3.91
C ARG A 219 9.06 3.08 4.41
N ALA A 220 8.72 1.98 3.75
CA ALA A 220 7.60 1.12 4.12
C ALA A 220 7.83 0.49 5.50
N VAL A 221 8.96 -0.20 5.68
CA VAL A 221 9.28 -0.91 6.93
C VAL A 221 9.49 0.07 8.07
N PHE A 222 10.36 1.07 7.92
CA PHE A 222 10.63 2.01 9.01
C PHE A 222 9.48 2.99 9.28
N GLY A 223 8.56 3.16 8.33
CA GLY A 223 7.32 3.90 8.54
C GLY A 223 6.37 3.19 9.50
N ARG A 224 6.29 1.86 9.42
CA ARG A 224 5.49 1.03 10.34
C ARG A 224 6.24 0.65 11.61
N HIS A 225 7.54 0.42 11.50
CA HIS A 225 8.40 -0.11 12.54
C HIS A 225 9.57 0.85 12.83
N PRO A 226 9.31 2.02 13.44
CA PRO A 226 10.33 3.05 13.63
C PRO A 226 11.50 2.58 14.52
N HIS A 227 11.28 1.62 15.42
CA HIS A 227 12.30 1.05 16.29
C HIS A 227 13.38 0.26 15.50
N LEU A 228 13.04 -0.30 14.34
CA LEU A 228 14.00 -1.04 13.51
C LEU A 228 15.11 -0.15 12.92
N LYS A 229 14.93 1.17 12.92
CA LYS A 229 15.98 2.13 12.50
C LYS A 229 17.22 2.09 13.40
N ASN A 230 17.04 1.66 14.65
CA ASN A 230 18.06 1.73 15.69
C ASN A 230 18.65 0.34 16.01
N MET A 231 18.49 -0.63 15.10
CA MET A 231 19.09 -1.95 15.27
C MET A 231 20.62 -1.84 15.29
N PRO A 232 21.32 -2.71 16.05
CA PRO A 232 22.77 -2.64 16.19
C PRO A 232 23.48 -2.71 14.82
N PRO A 233 24.40 -1.80 14.51
CA PRO A 233 25.10 -1.79 13.22
C PRO A 233 25.89 -3.07 12.94
N ASP A 234 26.42 -3.72 13.98
CA ASP A 234 27.21 -4.95 13.93
C ASP A 234 26.37 -6.22 13.73
N HIS A 235 25.05 -6.09 13.61
CA HIS A 235 24.15 -7.19 13.28
C HIS A 235 23.81 -7.23 11.77
N ASP A 236 24.40 -6.37 10.95
CA ASP A 236 24.34 -6.41 9.48
C ASP A 236 22.90 -6.56 8.91
N PHE A 237 21.96 -5.76 9.42
CA PHE A 237 20.58 -5.83 8.95
C PHE A 237 20.43 -5.32 7.51
N PHE A 238 19.66 -6.04 6.70
CA PHE A 238 19.41 -5.76 5.30
C PHE A 238 17.92 -5.91 4.93
N PHE A 239 17.50 -5.22 3.87
CA PHE A 239 16.13 -5.30 3.39
C PHE A 239 15.94 -6.45 2.41
N VAL A 240 14.82 -7.14 2.56
CA VAL A 240 14.39 -8.20 1.65
C VAL A 240 12.94 -7.97 1.20
N LYS A 241 12.55 -8.61 0.09
CA LYS A 241 11.15 -8.71 -0.35
C LYS A 241 10.75 -10.14 -0.65
N LEU A 242 9.46 -10.44 -0.57
CA LEU A 242 8.89 -11.66 -1.16
C LEU A 242 8.53 -11.41 -2.63
N LYS A 243 9.15 -12.15 -3.57
CA LYS A 243 8.61 -12.29 -4.93
C LYS A 243 7.53 -13.36 -4.90
N ILE A 244 6.28 -12.92 -4.91
CA ILE A 244 5.09 -13.75 -4.80
C ILE A 244 4.94 -14.63 -6.05
N SER A 245 4.63 -15.91 -5.85
CA SER A 245 4.35 -16.89 -6.90
C SER A 245 2.94 -17.48 -6.77
N ALA A 246 2.41 -17.58 -5.55
CA ALA A 246 1.06 -18.06 -5.31
C ALA A 246 0.43 -17.36 -4.11
N ILE A 247 -0.89 -17.16 -4.17
CA ILE A 247 -1.68 -16.50 -3.13
C ILE A 247 -2.89 -17.36 -2.80
N ALA A 248 -3.05 -17.70 -1.53
CA ALA A 248 -4.23 -18.38 -1.03
C ALA A 248 -4.89 -17.54 0.06
N LEU A 249 -6.18 -17.26 -0.08
CA LEU A 249 -7.00 -16.52 0.88
C LEU A 249 -8.06 -17.45 1.45
N LEU A 250 -8.28 -17.41 2.76
CA LEU A 250 -9.47 -17.95 3.40
C LEU A 250 -10.15 -16.82 4.17
N ASP A 251 -11.35 -16.44 3.73
CA ASP A 251 -12.10 -15.29 4.25
C ASP A 251 -13.59 -15.60 4.51
N THR A 252 -14.04 -16.83 4.20
CA THR A 252 -15.39 -17.34 4.47
C THR A 252 -15.43 -18.87 4.34
N PHE A 253 -16.58 -19.46 4.63
CA PHE A 253 -16.84 -20.89 4.42
C PHE A 253 -16.75 -21.30 2.95
N GLY A 254 -16.41 -22.58 2.71
CA GLY A 254 -16.31 -23.14 1.34
C GLY A 254 -14.88 -23.39 0.86
N GLY A 255 -13.87 -23.12 1.70
CA GLY A 255 -12.47 -23.41 1.41
C GLY A 255 -11.68 -22.20 0.89
N PRO A 256 -10.38 -22.38 0.59
CA PRO A 256 -9.51 -21.29 0.17
C PRO A 256 -9.82 -20.83 -1.26
N LYS A 257 -9.68 -19.52 -1.49
CA LYS A 257 -9.67 -18.87 -2.79
C LYS A 257 -8.22 -18.68 -3.24
N TYR A 258 -7.91 -19.07 -4.47
CA TYR A 258 -6.60 -18.83 -5.07
C TYR A 258 -6.65 -17.58 -5.94
N ILE A 259 -5.72 -16.66 -5.72
CA ILE A 259 -5.71 -15.33 -6.34
C ILE A 259 -4.53 -15.24 -7.30
N ASP A 260 -4.78 -14.73 -8.50
CA ASP A 260 -3.72 -14.44 -9.47
C ASP A 260 -2.82 -13.30 -8.96
N VAL A 261 -1.49 -13.47 -9.12
CA VAL A 261 -0.52 -12.50 -8.62
C VAL A 261 -0.66 -11.14 -9.31
N LYS A 262 -1.00 -11.12 -10.61
CA LYS A 262 -1.22 -9.89 -11.36
C LYS A 262 -2.45 -9.16 -10.82
N ASP A 263 -3.56 -9.85 -10.60
CA ASP A 263 -4.78 -9.24 -10.06
C ASP A 263 -4.56 -8.73 -8.63
N TYR A 264 -3.79 -9.46 -7.82
CA TYR A 264 -3.40 -9.00 -6.48
C TYR A 264 -2.59 -7.70 -6.50
N LEU A 265 -1.59 -7.60 -7.38
CA LEU A 265 -0.76 -6.40 -7.48
C LEU A 265 -1.47 -5.25 -8.20
N TYR A 266 -2.36 -5.57 -9.13
CA TYR A 266 -3.10 -4.64 -9.99
C TYR A 266 -4.60 -4.93 -9.96
N PRO A 267 -5.28 -4.69 -8.80
CA PRO A 267 -6.69 -5.03 -8.65
C PRO A 267 -7.55 -4.33 -9.72
N PRO A 268 -8.52 -5.04 -10.33
CA PRO A 268 -9.44 -4.43 -11.28
C PRO A 268 -10.22 -3.31 -10.58
N VAL A 269 -10.20 -2.13 -11.20
CA VAL A 269 -10.71 -0.89 -10.62
C VAL A 269 -12.09 -0.62 -11.19
N ASN A 270 -13.11 -0.71 -10.33
CA ASN A 270 -14.52 -0.52 -10.71
C ASN A 270 -14.94 0.97 -10.65
N ASN A 271 -14.10 1.82 -10.08
CA ASN A 271 -14.36 3.24 -9.87
C ASN A 271 -13.29 4.10 -10.57
N ILE A 272 -13.72 5.10 -11.33
CA ILE A 272 -12.84 6.04 -12.07
C ILE A 272 -11.84 6.72 -11.12
N THR A 273 -12.22 7.09 -9.89
CA THR A 273 -11.29 7.73 -8.95
C THR A 273 -10.17 6.78 -8.50
N GLU A 274 -10.53 5.53 -8.22
CA GLU A 274 -9.56 4.48 -7.87
C GLU A 274 -8.73 4.10 -9.10
N ALA A 275 -9.34 4.12 -10.30
CA ALA A 275 -8.69 3.84 -11.56
C ALA A 275 -7.65 4.91 -11.91
N VAL A 276 -7.95 6.18 -11.66
CA VAL A 276 -7.01 7.30 -11.81
C VAL A 276 -5.88 7.19 -10.78
N GLN A 277 -6.19 6.90 -9.51
CA GLN A 277 -5.16 6.67 -8.49
C GLN A 277 -4.25 5.48 -8.87
N HIS A 278 -4.85 4.40 -9.36
CA HIS A 278 -4.14 3.22 -9.86
C HIS A 278 -3.31 3.53 -11.11
N PHE A 279 -3.81 4.34 -12.05
CA PHE A 279 -3.06 4.80 -13.21
C PHE A 279 -1.85 5.63 -12.80
N LEU A 280 -1.99 6.55 -11.85
CA LEU A 280 -0.90 7.36 -11.32
C LEU A 280 0.15 6.48 -10.61
N LEU A 281 -0.28 5.50 -9.81
CA LEU A 281 0.59 4.50 -9.17
C LEU A 281 1.28 3.60 -10.20
N LYS A 282 0.55 3.17 -11.23
CA LYS A 282 1.06 2.34 -12.33
C LYS A 282 2.08 3.11 -13.17
N ARG A 283 1.93 4.43 -13.34
CA ARG A 283 2.91 5.27 -14.03
C ARG A 283 4.20 5.43 -13.23
N GLN A 284 4.07 5.72 -11.93
CA GLN A 284 5.22 5.70 -11.00
C GLN A 284 5.91 4.33 -11.00
N ALA A 285 5.13 3.25 -11.11
CA ALA A 285 5.65 1.90 -11.23
C ALA A 285 6.19 1.57 -12.63
N SER A 286 5.69 2.13 -13.73
CA SER A 286 6.13 1.82 -15.11
C SER A 286 7.47 2.45 -15.45
N GLU A 287 7.74 3.65 -14.92
CA GLU A 287 9.10 4.23 -14.93
C GLU A 287 10.07 3.37 -14.11
N SER A 288 9.56 2.71 -13.06
CA SER A 288 10.31 1.70 -12.30
C SER A 288 10.39 0.35 -13.02
N LEU A 289 9.43 -0.01 -13.88
CA LEU A 289 9.28 -1.33 -14.51
C LEU A 289 10.25 -1.53 -15.67
N LYS A 290 10.49 -0.47 -16.45
CA LYS A 290 11.57 -0.44 -17.45
C LYS A 290 12.96 -0.66 -16.81
N LEU A 291 13.11 -0.35 -15.52
CA LEU A 291 14.33 -0.61 -14.74
C LEU A 291 14.29 -1.98 -14.01
N LEU A 292 13.10 -2.58 -13.83
CA LEU A 292 12.93 -3.92 -13.25
C LEU A 292 13.17 -5.04 -14.27
N GLU A 293 12.84 -4.82 -15.55
CA GLU A 293 13.23 -5.74 -16.65
C GLU A 293 14.77 -5.90 -16.75
N ASP A 294 15.53 -4.86 -16.39
CA ASP A 294 16.99 -4.93 -16.27
C ASP A 294 17.45 -5.66 -15.00
N SER A 295 16.63 -5.72 -13.95
CA SER A 295 16.91 -6.48 -12.71
C SER A 295 16.55 -7.97 -12.81
N GLU A 296 15.63 -8.35 -13.69
CA GLU A 296 15.28 -9.76 -13.94
C GLU A 296 16.42 -10.53 -14.62
N LYS A 297 17.35 -9.83 -15.29
CA LYS A 297 18.55 -10.45 -15.89
C LYS A 297 19.59 -10.91 -14.87
N ASN A 298 19.42 -10.59 -13.58
CA ASN A 298 20.31 -11.00 -12.48
C ASN A 298 19.57 -11.85 -11.42
N PHE A 299 18.59 -12.64 -11.85
CA PHE A 299 17.70 -13.36 -10.94
C PHE A 299 18.36 -14.55 -10.19
N ASP A 300 19.57 -14.95 -10.57
CA ASP A 300 20.30 -16.10 -9.99
C ASP A 300 21.46 -15.72 -9.06
N THR A 301 21.55 -14.47 -8.60
CA THR A 301 22.54 -14.14 -7.57
C THR A 301 22.03 -14.55 -6.18
N ASP A 302 22.79 -15.43 -5.54
CA ASP A 302 22.57 -15.90 -4.18
C ASP A 302 22.52 -14.74 -3.18
N LEU A 303 21.74 -14.90 -2.10
CA LEU A 303 21.88 -14.09 -0.89
C LEU A 303 23.28 -14.35 -0.32
N ASP A 304 24.25 -13.52 -0.70
CA ASP A 304 25.63 -13.59 -0.22
C ASP A 304 25.70 -12.98 1.19
N VAL A 305 25.23 -13.74 2.18
CA VAL A 305 25.24 -13.39 3.60
C VAL A 305 26.08 -14.39 4.38
N PRO A 306 26.97 -13.94 5.30
CA PRO A 306 27.84 -14.83 6.05
C PRO A 306 27.03 -15.82 6.91
N ILE A 307 27.40 -17.11 6.85
CA ILE A 307 26.74 -18.17 7.61
C ILE A 307 27.11 -18.03 9.10
N TYR A 308 26.14 -17.66 9.93
CA TYR A 308 26.32 -17.60 11.38
C TYR A 308 26.23 -18.99 12.01
N GLN A 309 27.21 -19.38 12.83
CA GLN A 309 27.13 -20.61 13.63
C GLN A 309 26.55 -20.28 15.02
N ALA A 310 25.31 -20.72 15.26
CA ALA A 310 24.68 -20.60 16.57
C ALA A 310 25.47 -21.32 17.67
N HIS A 311 25.67 -20.65 18.81
CA HIS A 311 26.30 -21.26 19.99
C HIS A 311 25.25 -22.10 20.74
N ARG A 312 25.57 -23.35 21.08
CA ARG A 312 24.75 -24.16 21.99
C ARG A 312 24.83 -23.58 23.39
N ILE A 313 23.68 -23.34 24.02
CA ILE A 313 23.63 -23.17 25.47
C ILE A 313 23.83 -24.56 26.06
N THR A 314 25.00 -24.79 26.67
CA THR A 314 25.34 -26.00 27.42
C THR A 314 24.75 -25.98 28.81
#